data_AF-A0A2V8YR92-F1
#
_entry.id   AF-A0A2V8YR92-F1
#
_cell.length_a   1.000
_cell.length_b   1.000
_cell.length_c   1.000
_cell.angle_alpha   90.00
_cell.angle_beta   90.00
_cell.angle_gamma   90.00
#
_symmetry.space_group_name_H-M   'P 1'
#
loop_
_entity.id
_entity.type
_entity.pdbx_description
1 polymer ?
#
loop_
_entity_poly.entity_id
_entity_poly.type
_entity_poly.pdbx_seq_one_letter_code
_entity_poly.pdbx_strand_id
1 'polypeptide(L)'
;MRASKIGVFAILTLPLTGAVVAHSFGTAGLNRSPQSSPPVTAAQPPRQESAQPVAPGPRRVQPLRQTPCWRLAGIAPQMVNQRWRIEDNAKGKISAVCTDPALTAEKKREKIQEINAETEQEIAKIIPAKQLEAFKACQAERDQENAKRQGAKGQKELGPCGGVIPPQPGAPAHQHQPGNPPKP
;
A
#
# COMPACT_ATOMS: atom_id res chain seq x y z
N MET A 1 28.03 22.18 -39.27
CA MET A 1 29.34 22.28 -38.58
C MET A 1 29.18 21.62 -37.21
N ARG A 2 29.88 20.52 -36.98
CA ARG A 2 29.79 19.69 -35.77
C ARG A 2 30.81 20.20 -34.75
N ALA A 3 30.38 20.42 -33.51
CA ALA A 3 31.28 20.71 -32.39
C ALA A 3 31.01 19.70 -31.26
N SER A 4 31.76 18.62 -31.28
CA SER A 4 31.83 17.64 -30.19
C SER A 4 32.72 18.20 -29.08
N LYS A 5 32.17 18.46 -27.90
CA LYS A 5 32.95 18.67 -26.68
C LYS A 5 33.03 17.35 -25.92
N ILE A 6 34.22 16.78 -25.97
CA ILE A 6 34.65 15.60 -25.21
C ILE A 6 34.86 16.08 -23.76
N GLY A 7 33.95 15.65 -22.87
CA GLY A 7 34.08 15.86 -21.44
C GLY A 7 34.78 14.66 -20.80
N VAL A 8 35.91 14.94 -20.15
CA VAL A 8 36.82 13.99 -19.51
C VAL A 8 36.09 13.19 -18.41
N PHE A 9 36.14 11.86 -18.54
CA PHE A 9 35.69 10.91 -17.51
C PHE A 9 36.73 10.87 -16.37
N ALA A 10 36.37 11.41 -15.20
CA ALA A 10 37.09 11.12 -13.97
C ALA A 10 36.53 9.81 -13.37
N ILE A 11 37.24 8.71 -13.59
CA ILE A 11 36.96 7.43 -12.94
C ILE A 11 37.55 7.49 -11.53
N LEU A 12 36.72 7.76 -10.52
CA LEU A 12 37.08 7.58 -9.13
C LEU A 12 36.85 6.11 -8.75
N THR A 13 37.93 5.35 -8.67
CA THR A 13 37.98 4.01 -8.09
C THR A 13 37.94 4.12 -6.57
N LEU A 14 36.82 3.75 -5.95
CA LEU A 14 36.77 3.52 -4.50
C LEU A 14 37.07 2.04 -4.18
N PRO A 15 37.88 1.77 -3.14
CA PRO A 15 38.24 0.41 -2.74
C PRO A 15 37.05 -0.31 -2.07
N LEU A 16 36.76 -1.51 -2.58
CA LEU A 16 35.93 -2.53 -1.94
C LEU A 16 36.64 -3.04 -0.69
N THR A 17 36.18 -2.63 0.50
CA THR A 17 36.45 -3.38 1.74
C THR A 17 35.25 -4.24 2.07
N GLY A 18 35.40 -5.54 1.82
CA GLY A 18 34.46 -6.56 2.25
C GLY A 18 34.60 -6.86 3.74
N ALA A 19 33.47 -7.12 4.38
CA ALA A 19 33.40 -7.87 5.62
C ALA A 19 32.21 -8.85 5.51
N VAL A 20 32.54 -10.11 5.23
CA VAL A 20 31.60 -11.23 5.30
C VAL A 20 31.55 -11.65 6.78
N VAL A 21 30.41 -11.45 7.42
CA VAL A 21 30.13 -12.11 8.71
C VAL A 21 29.19 -13.27 8.42
N ALA A 22 29.77 -14.46 8.46
CA ALA A 22 29.07 -15.74 8.45
C ALA A 22 28.69 -16.16 9.90
N HIS A 23 27.83 -17.18 9.96
CA HIS A 23 27.39 -17.98 11.12
C HIS A 23 26.23 -17.34 11.92
N SER A 24 25.12 -18.01 12.22
CA SER A 24 24.98 -19.44 12.53
C SER A 24 23.57 -19.96 12.25
N PHE A 25 23.48 -21.18 11.72
CA PHE A 25 22.25 -21.97 11.66
C PHE A 25 22.03 -22.65 13.02
N GLY A 26 20.85 -22.48 13.60
CA GLY A 26 20.37 -23.26 14.74
C GLY A 26 19.20 -24.14 14.29
N THR A 27 19.46 -25.43 14.12
CA THR A 27 18.48 -26.50 13.92
C THR A 27 18.11 -27.16 15.25
N ALA A 28 16.96 -27.86 15.25
CA ALA A 28 16.40 -28.73 16.30
C ALA A 28 15.56 -28.00 17.38
N GLY A 29 14.42 -28.51 17.83
CA GLY A 29 13.99 -29.91 17.84
C GLY A 29 12.47 -30.09 17.81
N LEU A 30 12.11 -31.28 17.34
CA LEU A 30 10.81 -31.91 17.41
C LEU A 30 10.24 -31.89 18.83
N ASN A 31 8.96 -31.57 18.99
CA ASN A 31 8.17 -32.14 20.08
C ASN A 31 6.90 -32.76 19.51
N ARG A 32 7.02 -34.06 19.22
CA ARG A 32 5.98 -35.00 18.86
C ARG A 32 5.63 -35.74 20.15
N SER A 33 4.53 -35.36 20.79
CA SER A 33 3.92 -36.19 21.82
C SER A 33 2.88 -37.12 21.16
N PRO A 34 2.99 -38.45 21.39
CA PRO A 34 2.00 -39.44 20.97
C PRO A 34 0.91 -39.61 22.05
N GLN A 35 -0.03 -40.53 21.77
CA GLN A 35 -0.88 -41.23 22.75
C GLN A 35 -2.06 -40.40 23.32
N SER A 36 -3.32 -40.87 23.37
CA SER A 36 -3.89 -42.21 23.25
C SER A 36 -5.40 -42.10 22.98
N SER A 37 -5.95 -42.97 22.13
CA SER A 37 -7.31 -43.52 22.31
C SER A 37 -7.21 -44.69 23.31
N PRO A 38 -8.26 -45.16 24.04
CA PRO A 38 -9.45 -45.84 23.44
C PRO A 38 -10.71 -45.78 24.38
N PRO A 39 -11.70 -46.70 24.36
CA PRO A 39 -12.49 -47.33 23.27
C PRO A 39 -14.04 -47.27 23.51
N VAL A 40 -14.76 -47.97 22.61
CA VAL A 40 -16.02 -48.76 22.74
C VAL A 40 -17.44 -48.14 22.72
N THR A 41 -18.13 -48.50 21.62
CA THR A 41 -19.48 -49.08 21.44
C THR A 41 -20.71 -48.49 22.15
N ALA A 42 -21.72 -48.12 21.36
CA ALA A 42 -23.03 -48.79 21.34
C ALA A 42 -23.84 -48.39 20.09
N ALA A 43 -24.51 -49.37 19.49
CA ALA A 43 -25.35 -49.26 18.30
C ALA A 43 -26.75 -48.74 18.61
N GLN A 44 -27.34 -47.89 17.75
CA GLN A 44 -28.80 -47.81 17.53
C GLN A 44 -29.17 -47.47 16.06
N PRO A 45 -30.20 -48.10 15.46
CA PRO A 45 -30.64 -47.95 14.06
C PRO A 45 -31.64 -46.76 13.85
N PRO A 46 -32.08 -46.45 12.61
CA PRO A 46 -32.29 -45.08 12.14
C PRO A 46 -33.67 -44.51 12.50
N ARG A 47 -33.73 -43.23 12.84
CA ARG A 47 -34.93 -42.41 12.63
C ARG A 47 -34.74 -41.61 11.35
N GLN A 48 -35.39 -42.08 10.28
CA GLN A 48 -35.75 -41.23 9.15
C GLN A 48 -36.78 -40.21 9.64
N GLU A 49 -36.30 -39.08 10.12
CA GLU A 49 -37.11 -37.86 10.21
C GLU A 49 -36.90 -37.12 8.89
N SER A 50 -37.98 -36.95 8.14
CA SER A 50 -38.04 -36.29 6.85
C SER A 50 -37.50 -34.86 6.95
N ALA A 51 -36.19 -34.70 6.68
CA ALA A 51 -35.57 -33.40 6.50
C ALA A 51 -36.17 -32.78 5.22
N GLN A 52 -37.16 -31.93 5.43
CA GLN A 52 -37.62 -30.99 4.41
C GLN A 52 -36.40 -30.23 3.87
N PRO A 53 -36.27 -30.05 2.54
CA PRO A 53 -35.21 -29.25 1.99
C PRO A 53 -35.45 -27.79 2.41
N VAL A 54 -34.75 -27.35 3.47
CA VAL A 54 -34.64 -25.93 3.80
C VAL A 54 -34.04 -25.26 2.57
N ALA A 55 -34.83 -24.39 1.95
CA ALA A 55 -34.42 -23.62 0.78
C ALA A 55 -33.02 -23.02 1.01
N PRO A 56 -32.12 -23.05 0.02
CA PRO A 56 -30.84 -22.41 0.14
C PRO A 56 -31.09 -20.91 0.35
N GLY A 57 -30.94 -20.46 1.60
CA GLY A 57 -30.91 -19.04 1.92
C GLY A 57 -29.86 -18.37 1.03
N PRO A 58 -30.06 -17.08 0.67
CA PRO A 58 -29.18 -16.39 -0.26
C PRO A 58 -27.75 -16.51 0.23
N ARG A 59 -26.94 -17.32 -0.46
CA ARG A 59 -25.50 -17.39 -0.22
C ARG A 59 -25.00 -15.96 -0.34
N ARG A 60 -24.57 -15.38 0.78
CA ARG A 60 -23.70 -14.21 0.74
C ARG A 60 -22.55 -14.60 -0.19
N VAL A 61 -22.55 -14.04 -1.38
CA VAL A 61 -21.46 -14.20 -2.34
C VAL A 61 -20.25 -13.64 -1.61
N GLN A 62 -19.40 -14.52 -1.07
CA GLN A 62 -18.16 -14.08 -0.48
C GLN A 62 -17.42 -13.31 -1.59
N PRO A 63 -16.96 -12.08 -1.32
CA PRO A 63 -16.18 -11.36 -2.31
C PRO A 63 -14.98 -12.23 -2.64
N LEU A 64 -14.94 -12.71 -3.88
CA LEU A 64 -13.85 -13.50 -4.42
C LEU A 64 -12.57 -12.74 -4.06
N ARG A 65 -11.69 -13.34 -3.25
CA ARG A 65 -10.46 -12.70 -2.78
C ARG A 65 -9.61 -12.35 -3.99
N GLN A 66 -9.78 -11.13 -4.50
CA GLN A 66 -9.07 -10.68 -5.68
C GLN A 66 -7.57 -10.66 -5.39
N THR A 67 -6.79 -11.14 -6.35
CA THR A 67 -5.33 -11.12 -6.29
C THR A 67 -4.82 -9.71 -6.02
N PRO A 68 -3.84 -9.52 -5.12
CA PRO A 68 -3.29 -8.20 -4.84
C PRO A 68 -2.44 -7.70 -6.02
N CYS A 69 -2.40 -6.38 -6.23
CA CYS A 69 -1.73 -5.77 -7.38
C CYS A 69 -0.23 -6.11 -7.48
N TRP A 70 0.46 -6.22 -6.34
CA TRP A 70 1.88 -6.56 -6.34
C TRP A 70 2.14 -7.95 -6.94
N ARG A 71 1.20 -8.90 -6.78
CA ARG A 71 1.33 -10.25 -7.34
C ARG A 71 1.07 -10.24 -8.84
N LEU A 72 0.09 -9.45 -9.31
CA LEU A 72 -0.17 -9.27 -10.74
C LEU A 72 1.00 -8.57 -11.45
N ALA A 73 1.68 -7.66 -10.77
CA ALA A 73 2.87 -6.97 -11.25
C ALA A 73 4.16 -7.83 -11.19
N GLY A 74 4.11 -9.05 -10.67
CA GLY A 74 5.28 -9.92 -10.50
C GLY A 74 6.28 -9.41 -9.48
N ILE A 75 5.88 -8.53 -8.56
CA ILE A 75 6.73 -8.02 -7.49
C ILE A 75 6.83 -9.08 -6.41
N ALA A 76 8.05 -9.39 -5.98
CA ALA A 76 8.25 -10.38 -4.94
C ALA A 76 7.86 -9.82 -3.55
N PRO A 77 7.31 -10.64 -2.63
CA PRO A 77 6.84 -10.17 -1.33
C PRO A 77 7.89 -9.39 -0.52
N GLN A 78 9.16 -9.80 -0.60
CA GLN A 78 10.25 -9.11 0.09
C GLN A 78 10.47 -7.67 -0.42
N MET A 79 10.28 -7.42 -1.73
CA MET A 79 10.40 -6.08 -2.31
C MET A 79 9.23 -5.19 -1.87
N VAL A 80 8.03 -5.77 -1.74
CA VAL A 80 6.87 -5.07 -1.18
C VAL A 80 7.13 -4.67 0.27
N ASN A 81 7.68 -5.59 1.07
CA ASN A 81 8.04 -5.30 2.46
C ASN A 81 9.10 -4.20 2.56
N GLN A 82 10.12 -4.22 1.69
CA GLN A 82 11.13 -3.17 1.63
C GLN A 82 10.53 -1.82 1.22
N ARG A 83 9.70 -1.79 0.18
CA ARG A 83 8.94 -0.60 -0.24
C ARG A 83 8.13 -0.02 0.91
N TRP A 84 7.42 -0.88 1.65
CA TRP A 84 6.62 -0.44 2.80
C TRP A 84 7.48 0.25 3.87
N ARG A 85 8.68 -0.27 4.16
CA ARG A 85 9.61 0.37 5.13
C ARG A 85 10.11 1.74 4.64
N ILE A 86 10.35 1.88 3.33
CA ILE A 86 10.75 3.15 2.71
C ILE A 86 9.61 4.18 2.84
N GLU A 87 8.38 3.79 2.49
CA GLU A 87 7.20 4.65 2.62
C GLU A 87 6.89 5.02 4.07
N ASP A 88 7.07 4.09 5.01
CA ASP A 88 6.84 4.35 6.44
C ASP A 88 7.83 5.37 7.00
N ASN A 89 9.11 5.27 6.62
CA ASN A 89 10.12 6.29 6.95
C ASN A 89 9.75 7.66 6.36
N ALA A 90 9.33 7.70 5.09
CA ALA A 90 8.88 8.92 4.43
C ALA A 90 7.71 9.57 5.16
N LYS A 91 6.73 8.79 5.62
CA LYS A 91 5.62 9.28 6.46
C LYS A 91 6.11 9.89 7.76
N GLY A 92 7.10 9.28 8.41
CA GLY A 92 7.76 9.85 9.58
C GLY A 92 8.38 11.22 9.30
N LYS A 93 9.14 11.35 8.19
CA LYS A 93 9.72 12.63 7.74
C LYS A 93 8.63 13.68 7.46
N ILE A 94 7.56 13.30 6.75
CA ILE A 94 6.43 14.19 6.44
C ILE A 94 5.75 14.65 7.73
N SER A 95 5.51 13.74 8.68
CA SER A 95 4.92 14.08 9.98
C SER A 95 5.74 15.13 10.72
N ALA A 96 7.07 15.00 10.73
CA ALA A 96 7.96 16.00 11.31
C ALA A 96 7.89 17.36 10.60
N VAL A 97 7.81 17.38 9.26
CA VAL A 97 7.61 18.63 8.50
C VAL A 97 6.27 19.27 8.83
N CYS A 98 5.22 18.48 9.01
CA CYS A 98 3.89 18.98 9.30
C CYS A 98 3.81 19.61 10.70
N THR A 99 4.53 19.08 11.68
CA THR A 99 4.56 19.59 13.06
C THR A 99 5.60 20.70 13.29
N ASP A 100 6.51 20.95 12.35
CA ASP A 100 7.52 22.00 12.45
C ASP A 100 6.86 23.40 12.44
N PRO A 101 6.93 24.18 13.53
CA PRO A 101 6.34 25.52 13.60
C PRO A 101 7.17 26.59 12.88
N ALA A 102 8.43 26.31 12.55
CA ALA A 102 9.32 27.26 11.88
C ALA A 102 9.10 27.33 10.36
N LEU A 103 8.29 26.42 9.80
CA LEU A 103 8.01 26.35 8.37
C LEU A 103 6.64 26.94 8.03
N THR A 104 6.61 27.77 6.98
CA THR A 104 5.37 28.22 6.36
C THR A 104 4.68 27.08 5.61
N ALA A 105 3.39 27.24 5.31
CA ALA A 105 2.61 26.23 4.60
C ALA A 105 3.21 25.87 3.23
N GLU A 106 3.71 26.87 2.49
CA GLU A 106 4.37 26.69 1.20
C GLU A 106 5.63 25.85 1.35
N LYS A 107 6.49 26.21 2.32
CA LYS A 107 7.75 25.51 2.55
C LYS A 107 7.55 24.08 3.05
N LYS A 108 6.46 23.83 3.80
CA LYS A 108 6.04 22.48 4.15
C LYS A 108 5.70 21.66 2.91
N ARG A 109 4.95 22.22 1.96
CA ARG A 109 4.61 21.52 0.71
C ARG A 109 5.85 21.18 -0.12
N GLU A 110 6.77 22.13 -0.27
CA GLU A 110 8.03 21.92 -1.00
C GLU A 110 8.85 20.78 -0.38
N LYS A 111 9.06 20.80 0.94
CA LYS A 111 9.77 19.72 1.63
C LYS A 111 9.06 18.37 1.50
N ILE A 112 7.73 18.35 1.54
CA ILE A 112 6.98 17.10 1.35
C ILE A 112 7.13 16.57 -0.07
N GLN A 113 7.13 17.44 -1.08
CA GLN A 113 7.41 17.04 -2.47
C GLN A 113 8.82 16.47 -2.61
N GLU A 114 9.81 17.07 -1.97
CA GLU A 114 11.19 16.56 -1.94
C GLU A 114 11.26 15.18 -1.29
N ILE A 115 10.63 14.99 -0.12
CA ILE A 115 10.56 13.69 0.57
C ILE A 115 9.90 12.65 -0.33
N ASN A 116 8.80 12.99 -1.01
CA ASN A 116 8.11 12.07 -1.91
C ASN A 116 9.00 11.69 -3.11
N ALA A 117 9.70 12.64 -3.71
CA ALA A 117 10.60 12.38 -4.83
C ALA A 117 11.78 11.48 -4.42
N GLU A 118 12.39 11.74 -3.26
CA GLU A 118 13.44 10.88 -2.67
C GLU A 118 12.90 9.46 -2.45
N THR A 119 11.70 9.35 -1.88
CA THR A 119 11.03 8.06 -1.60
C THR A 119 10.79 7.27 -2.88
N GLU A 120 10.31 7.90 -3.94
CA GLU A 120 10.11 7.25 -5.24
C GLU A 120 11.43 6.73 -5.84
N GLN A 121 12.50 7.50 -5.71
CA GLN A 121 13.83 7.08 -6.15
C GLN A 121 14.34 5.86 -5.36
N GLU A 122 14.17 5.85 -4.04
CA GLU A 122 14.54 4.70 -3.20
C GLU A 122 13.72 3.44 -3.56
N ILE A 123 12.43 3.60 -3.84
CA ILE A 123 11.58 2.49 -4.31
C ILE A 123 12.05 1.97 -5.67
N ALA A 124 12.42 2.86 -6.59
CA ALA A 124 12.90 2.47 -7.92
C ALA A 124 14.22 1.68 -7.89
N LYS A 125 15.02 1.81 -6.81
CA LYS A 125 16.24 1.00 -6.60
C LYS A 125 15.93 -0.45 -6.27
N ILE A 126 14.78 -0.73 -5.64
CA ILE A 126 14.42 -2.08 -5.16
C ILE A 126 13.37 -2.79 -6.05
N ILE A 127 12.53 -2.02 -6.75
CA ILE A 127 11.50 -2.56 -7.64
C ILE A 127 11.81 -2.09 -9.06
N PRO A 128 12.01 -3.01 -10.03
CA PRO A 128 12.24 -2.66 -11.42
C PRO A 128 11.11 -1.79 -11.99
N ALA A 129 11.47 -0.79 -12.80
CA ALA A 129 10.51 0.18 -13.36
C ALA A 129 9.30 -0.48 -14.03
N LYS A 130 9.50 -1.54 -14.83
CA LYS A 130 8.40 -2.28 -15.47
C LYS A 130 7.39 -2.86 -14.47
N GLN A 131 7.88 -3.40 -13.36
CA GLN A 131 7.02 -3.97 -12.32
C GLN A 131 6.33 -2.86 -11.52
N LEU A 132 7.04 -1.76 -11.24
CA LEU A 132 6.47 -0.61 -10.55
C LEU A 132 5.32 0.02 -11.35
N GLU A 133 5.48 0.19 -12.66
CA GLU A 133 4.44 0.73 -13.53
C GLU A 133 3.22 -0.21 -13.63
N ALA A 134 3.44 -1.52 -13.75
CA ALA A 134 2.35 -2.50 -13.72
C ALA A 134 1.58 -2.48 -12.38
N PHE A 135 2.29 -2.29 -11.27
CA PHE A 135 1.70 -2.15 -9.95
C PHE A 135 0.87 -0.87 -9.82
N LYS A 136 1.39 0.28 -10.30
CA LYS A 136 0.67 1.56 -10.33
C LYS A 136 -0.59 1.49 -11.18
N ALA A 137 -0.51 0.87 -12.36
CA ALA A 137 -1.66 0.69 -13.25
C ALA A 137 -2.78 -0.10 -12.56
N CYS A 138 -2.45 -1.26 -11.97
CA CYS A 138 -3.42 -2.06 -11.22
C CYS A 138 -4.04 -1.29 -10.04
N GLN A 139 -3.25 -0.51 -9.31
CA GLN A 139 -3.79 0.33 -8.23
C GLN A 139 -4.76 1.38 -8.76
N ALA A 140 -4.39 2.10 -9.83
CA ALA A 140 -5.22 3.13 -10.43
C ALA A 140 -6.58 2.58 -10.90
N GLU A 141 -6.60 1.39 -11.53
CA GLU A 141 -7.85 0.73 -11.93
C GLU A 141 -8.72 0.40 -10.72
N ARG A 142 -8.13 -0.09 -9.63
CA ARG A 142 -8.86 -0.44 -8.41
C ARG A 142 -9.35 0.79 -7.66
N ASP A 143 -8.58 1.87 -7.63
CA ASP A 143 -8.99 3.13 -7.02
C ASP A 143 -10.16 3.75 -7.79
N GLN A 144 -10.14 3.67 -9.13
CA GLN A 144 -11.28 4.06 -9.96
C GLN A 144 -12.52 3.19 -9.68
N GLU A 145 -12.36 1.87 -9.54
CA GLU A 145 -13.45 0.97 -9.19
C GLU A 145 -14.03 1.29 -7.81
N ASN A 146 -13.16 1.53 -6.82
CA ASN A 146 -13.54 1.88 -5.46
C ASN A 146 -14.26 3.23 -5.43
N ALA A 147 -13.80 4.23 -6.20
CA ALA A 147 -14.46 5.52 -6.33
C ALA A 147 -15.88 5.40 -6.90
N LYS A 148 -16.10 4.51 -7.89
CA LYS A 148 -17.43 4.21 -8.42
C LYS A 148 -18.34 3.57 -7.38
N ARG A 149 -17.80 2.70 -6.51
CA ARG A 149 -18.56 1.97 -5.47
C ARG A 149 -18.92 2.82 -4.26
N GLN A 150 -18.05 3.74 -3.85
CA GLN A 150 -18.24 4.52 -2.62
C GLN A 150 -19.15 5.75 -2.81
N GLY A 151 -19.53 6.04 -4.05
CA GLY A 151 -20.25 7.26 -4.42
C GLY A 151 -19.38 8.50 -4.21
N ALA A 152 -19.68 9.59 -4.90
CA ALA A 152 -18.95 10.86 -4.79
C ALA A 152 -19.21 11.56 -3.42
N LYS A 153 -19.02 10.87 -2.30
CA LYS A 153 -18.95 11.50 -0.98
C LYS A 153 -17.67 12.32 -0.98
N GLY A 154 -17.82 13.62 -1.24
CA GLY A 154 -16.75 14.60 -1.36
C GLY A 154 -15.72 14.39 -0.26
N GLN A 155 -14.62 13.75 -0.62
CA GLN A 155 -13.46 13.70 0.23
C GLN A 155 -12.97 15.13 0.30
N LYS A 156 -13.18 15.78 1.44
CA LYS A 156 -12.51 17.04 1.74
C LYS A 156 -11.04 16.77 1.48
N GLU A 157 -10.47 17.46 0.51
CA GLU A 157 -9.08 17.29 0.09
C GLU A 157 -8.19 17.78 1.24
N LEU A 158 -7.94 16.87 2.19
CA LEU A 158 -7.00 17.09 3.27
C LEU A 158 -5.62 17.05 2.64
N GLY A 159 -4.89 18.16 2.78
CA GLY A 159 -3.54 18.25 2.27
C GLY A 159 -2.60 17.25 2.95
N PRO A 160 -1.34 17.20 2.52
CA PRO A 160 -0.37 16.22 3.03
C PRO A 160 -0.08 16.36 4.54
N CYS A 161 -0.50 17.47 5.16
CA CYS A 161 -0.46 17.69 6.61
C CYS A 161 -1.83 17.63 7.31
N GLY A 162 -2.86 17.09 6.66
CA GLY A 162 -4.21 16.95 7.24
C GLY A 162 -4.98 18.27 7.41
N GLY A 163 -4.45 19.39 6.90
CA GLY A 163 -5.14 20.68 6.88
C GLY A 163 -5.94 20.90 5.60
N VAL A 164 -7.00 21.71 5.66
CA VAL A 164 -7.71 22.21 4.47
C VAL A 164 -6.71 23.06 3.67
N ILE A 165 -6.39 22.63 2.46
CA ILE A 165 -5.57 23.43 1.55
C ILE A 165 -6.42 24.64 1.11
N PRO A 166 -6.00 25.89 1.37
CA PRO A 166 -6.67 27.02 0.74
C PRO A 166 -6.54 26.88 -0.79
N PRO A 167 -7.65 27.04 -1.55
CA PRO A 167 -7.58 26.96 -3.00
C PRO A 167 -6.58 28.01 -3.50
N GLN A 168 -5.68 27.61 -4.40
CA GLN A 168 -4.78 28.55 -5.03
C GLN A 168 -5.58 29.65 -5.75
N PRO A 169 -5.15 30.92 -5.71
CA PRO A 169 -5.79 31.99 -6.48
C PRO A 169 -5.60 31.69 -7.97
N GLY A 170 -6.59 31.06 -8.61
CA GLY A 170 -6.55 30.66 -10.02
C GLY A 170 -7.20 29.31 -10.33
N ALA A 171 -7.52 28.48 -9.33
CA ALA A 171 -8.34 27.29 -9.55
C ALA A 171 -9.83 27.70 -9.69
N PRO A 172 -10.61 27.12 -10.64
CA PRO A 172 -12.03 27.42 -10.74
C PRO A 172 -12.72 27.07 -9.42
N ALA A 173 -13.24 28.10 -8.75
CA ALA A 173 -14.01 27.96 -7.54
C ALA A 173 -15.26 27.12 -7.85
N HIS A 174 -15.28 25.86 -7.43
CA HIS A 174 -16.52 25.11 -7.35
C HIS A 174 -17.38 25.77 -6.26
N GLN A 175 -18.28 26.66 -6.69
CA GLN A 175 -19.26 27.29 -5.83
C GLN A 175 -20.13 26.19 -5.21
N HIS A 176 -19.93 25.92 -3.92
CA HIS A 176 -20.95 25.29 -3.11
C HIS A 176 -22.06 26.32 -2.90
N GLN A 177 -23.14 26.16 -3.66
CA GLN A 177 -24.39 26.87 -3.44
C GLN A 177 -24.91 26.44 -2.06
N PRO A 178 -25.08 27.35 -1.08
CA PRO A 178 -25.73 27.01 0.17
C PRO A 178 -27.21 26.73 -0.11
N GLY A 179 -27.65 25.52 0.24
CA GLY A 179 -29.03 25.08 0.08
C GLY A 179 -29.99 26.00 0.83
N ASN A 180 -31.08 26.36 0.16
CA ASN A 180 -32.16 27.17 0.73
C ASN A 180 -32.76 26.50 1.99
N PRO A 181 -33.08 27.28 3.04
CA PRO A 181 -33.84 26.75 4.18
C PRO A 181 -35.29 26.41 3.76
N PRO A 182 -35.93 25.41 4.40
CA PRO A 182 -37.32 25.06 4.12
C PRO A 182 -38.26 26.20 4.53
N LYS A 183 -39.23 26.51 3.67
CA LYS A 183 -40.29 27.50 3.87
C LYS A 183 -41.33 26.98 4.89
N PRO A 184 -41.90 27.84 5.75
CA PRO A 184 -42.88 27.45 6.77
C PRO A 184 -44.18 26.89 6.20
#